data_AF-A0A3D0T0F5-F1
#
_entry.id   AF-A0A3D0T0F5-F1
#
_cell.length_a   1.000
_cell.length_b   1.000
_cell.length_c   1.000
_cell.angle_alpha   90.00
_cell.angle_beta   90.00
_cell.angle_gamma   90.00
#
_symmetry.space_group_name_H-M   'P 1'
#
loop_
_entity.id
_entity.type
_entity.pdbx_description
1 polymer ?
#
loop_
_entity_poly.entity_id
_entity_poly.type
_entity_poly.pdbx_seq_one_letter_code
_entity_poly.pdbx_strand_id
1 'polypeptide(L)'
;TAGKIIQRLNNALGNINGDVQSSISKSAESFEARQSRNQELRNVLEDMEDALEGESNIDDLKQQAQHYLGQMANSLSAGEEAERQEQEGLMSLLVSMQQQLSSLQKQTDSYRKKLVEQRINMYTDPLTRVPNRMAYNERASKEWDRCQAQNRPLSIAVVDVDHFKRINDKYGHAAGDK
;
A
#
# COMPACT_ATOMS: atom_id res chain seq x y z
N THR A 1 -15.04 -14.36 0.24
CA THR A 1 -15.41 -14.30 -1.19
C THR A 1 -14.71 -13.12 -1.84
N ALA A 2 -14.28 -13.28 -3.10
CA ALA A 2 -13.53 -12.27 -3.86
C ALA A 2 -14.18 -10.87 -3.85
N GLY A 3 -15.51 -10.78 -3.76
CA GLY A 3 -16.24 -9.51 -3.63
C GLY A 3 -15.86 -8.66 -2.40
N LYS A 4 -15.58 -9.26 -1.23
CA LYS A 4 -15.13 -8.51 -0.04
C LYS A 4 -13.74 -7.89 -0.23
N ILE A 5 -12.91 -8.46 -1.11
CA ILE A 5 -11.55 -7.97 -1.39
C ILE A 5 -11.61 -6.82 -2.38
N ILE A 6 -12.35 -6.99 -3.48
CA ILE A 6 -12.57 -5.90 -4.45
C ILE A 6 -13.18 -4.69 -3.74
N GLN A 7 -14.18 -4.91 -2.87
CA GLN A 7 -14.79 -3.83 -2.09
C GLN A 7 -13.79 -3.14 -1.14
N ARG A 8 -12.93 -3.90 -0.45
CA ARG A 8 -11.90 -3.31 0.43
C ARG A 8 -10.80 -2.59 -0.34
N LEU A 9 -10.37 -3.13 -1.48
CA LEU A 9 -9.35 -2.52 -2.33
C LEU A 9 -9.90 -1.22 -2.94
N ASN A 10 -11.15 -1.25 -3.38
CA ASN A 10 -11.84 -0.08 -3.92
C ASN A 10 -12.04 1.00 -2.83
N ASN A 11 -12.37 0.60 -1.59
CA ASN A 11 -12.43 1.53 -0.47
C ASN A 11 -11.05 2.11 -0.11
N ALA A 12 -9.99 1.30 -0.09
CA ALA A 12 -8.63 1.75 0.19
C ALA A 12 -8.14 2.73 -0.89
N LEU A 13 -8.34 2.39 -2.17
CA LEU A 13 -8.03 3.26 -3.30
C LEU A 13 -8.86 4.55 -3.28
N GLY A 14 -10.15 4.46 -2.94
CA GLY A 14 -11.02 5.63 -2.78
C GLY A 14 -10.52 6.57 -1.67
N ASN A 15 -10.09 6.01 -0.55
CA ASN A 15 -9.51 6.79 0.55
C ASN A 15 -8.18 7.44 0.15
N ILE A 16 -7.25 6.71 -0.49
CA ILE A 16 -6.00 7.31 -1.00
C ILE A 16 -6.31 8.42 -1.99
N ASN A 17 -7.22 8.17 -2.93
CA ASN A 17 -7.57 9.16 -3.93
C ASN A 17 -8.15 10.42 -3.30
N GLY A 18 -8.99 10.27 -2.27
CA GLY A 18 -9.50 11.39 -1.48
C GLY A 18 -8.41 12.14 -0.72
N ASP A 19 -7.53 11.43 -0.02
CA ASP A 19 -6.42 12.00 0.75
C ASP A 19 -5.44 12.75 -0.16
N VAL A 20 -5.08 12.16 -1.30
CA VAL A 20 -4.20 12.76 -2.31
C VAL A 20 -4.85 13.99 -2.93
N GLN A 21 -6.12 13.91 -3.31
CA GLN A 21 -6.82 15.03 -3.92
C GLN A 21 -6.98 16.20 -2.95
N SER A 22 -7.29 15.92 -1.68
CA SER A 22 -7.31 16.91 -0.61
C SER A 22 -5.94 17.57 -0.42
N SER A 23 -4.87 16.78 -0.42
CA SER A 23 -3.49 17.28 -0.28
C SER A 23 -3.07 18.14 -1.47
N ILE A 24 -3.42 17.75 -2.71
CA ILE A 24 -3.17 18.54 -3.92
C ILE A 24 -3.88 19.89 -3.84
N SER A 25 -5.16 19.91 -3.46
CA SER A 25 -5.92 21.16 -3.30
C SER A 25 -5.29 22.07 -2.24
N LYS A 26 -4.93 21.53 -1.07
CA LYS A 26 -4.27 22.30 -0.01
C LYS A 26 -2.91 22.84 -0.41
N SER A 27 -2.11 22.07 -1.16
CA SER A 27 -0.81 22.53 -1.65
C SER A 27 -0.97 23.63 -2.70
N ALA A 28 -1.99 23.56 -3.57
CA ALA A 28 -2.32 24.64 -4.50
C ALA A 28 -2.72 25.93 -3.76
N GLU A 29 -3.59 25.84 -2.75
CA GLU A 29 -3.97 26.98 -1.89
C GLU A 29 -2.77 27.57 -1.14
N SER A 30 -1.91 26.71 -0.56
CA SER A 30 -0.67 27.12 0.10
C SER A 30 0.28 27.86 -0.85
N PHE A 31 0.41 27.37 -2.08
CA PHE A 31 1.24 27.97 -3.11
C PHE A 31 0.77 29.38 -3.49
N GLU A 32 -0.53 29.57 -3.75
CA GLU A 32 -1.11 30.89 -4.03
C GLU A 32 -0.92 31.84 -2.84
N ALA A 33 -1.18 31.37 -1.62
CA ALA A 33 -1.00 32.16 -0.40
C ALA A 33 0.46 32.54 -0.15
N ARG A 34 1.42 31.68 -0.52
CA ARG A 34 2.86 31.96 -0.43
C ARG A 34 3.28 32.98 -1.49
N GLN A 35 2.74 32.90 -2.70
CA GLN A 35 3.00 33.86 -3.76
C GLN A 35 2.49 35.26 -3.37
N SER A 36 1.26 35.37 -2.86
CA SER A 36 0.68 36.63 -2.40
C SER A 36 1.50 37.28 -1.28
N ARG A 37 1.89 36.50 -0.26
CA ARG A 37 2.77 36.99 0.83
C ARG A 37 4.13 37.45 0.34
N ASN A 38 4.76 36.70 -0.57
CA ASN A 38 6.04 37.11 -1.13
C ASN A 38 5.92 38.43 -1.90
N GLN A 39 4.79 38.67 -2.55
CA GLN A 39 4.53 39.96 -3.20
C GLN A 39 4.32 41.07 -2.18
N GLU A 40 3.54 40.85 -1.11
CA GLU A 40 3.39 41.80 -0.02
C GLU A 40 4.73 42.16 0.63
N LEU A 41 5.57 41.18 0.93
CA LEU A 41 6.92 41.40 1.48
C LEU A 41 7.80 42.24 0.56
N ARG A 42 7.70 42.05 -0.76
CA ARG A 42 8.42 42.88 -1.74
C ARG A 42 7.93 44.32 -1.73
N ASN A 43 6.62 44.53 -1.68
CA ASN A 43 6.05 45.87 -1.61
C ASN A 43 6.47 46.58 -0.32
N VAL A 44 6.45 45.88 0.82
CA VAL A 44 6.91 46.44 2.11
C VAL A 44 8.40 46.79 2.08
N LEU A 45 9.23 46.03 1.36
CA LEU A 45 10.64 46.36 1.15
C LEU A 45 10.81 47.64 0.33
N GLU A 46 10.03 47.77 -0.75
CA GLU A 46 10.05 48.95 -1.64
C GLU A 46 9.58 50.20 -0.90
N ASP A 47 8.46 50.12 -0.17
CA ASP A 47 7.93 51.21 0.66
C ASP A 47 8.91 51.63 1.78
N MET A 48 9.71 50.68 2.29
CA MET A 48 10.75 50.94 3.27
C MET A 48 11.95 51.65 2.65
N GLU A 49 12.37 51.25 1.45
CA GLU A 49 13.47 51.87 0.71
C GLU A 49 13.15 53.33 0.37
N ASP A 50 11.95 53.60 -0.15
CA ASP A 50 11.47 54.94 -0.48
C ASP A 50 11.38 55.86 0.76
N ALA A 51 10.89 55.33 1.88
CA ALA A 51 10.80 56.09 3.14
C ALA A 51 12.20 56.46 3.69
N LEU A 52 13.20 55.60 3.48
CA LEU A 52 14.57 55.84 3.95
C LEU A 52 15.29 56.92 3.12
N GLU A 53 14.94 57.11 1.85
CA GLU A 53 15.54 58.14 0.98
C GLU A 53 14.98 59.56 1.23
N GLY A 54 13.74 59.68 1.74
CA GLY A 54 13.04 60.96 1.88
C GLY A 54 13.15 61.66 3.24
N GLU A 55 13.49 60.94 4.31
CA GLU A 55 13.35 61.43 5.69
C GLU A 55 14.63 62.12 6.22
N SER A 56 14.48 63.36 6.72
CA SER A 56 15.59 64.12 7.32
C SER A 56 15.68 64.00 8.86
N ASN A 57 14.70 63.33 9.49
CA ASN A 57 14.59 63.21 10.95
C ASN A 57 14.83 61.76 11.42
N ILE A 58 15.83 61.57 12.28
CA ILE A 58 16.24 60.27 12.80
C ILE A 58 15.16 59.57 13.64
N ASP A 59 14.35 60.33 14.38
CA ASP A 59 13.33 59.74 15.26
C ASP A 59 12.15 59.17 14.46
N ASP A 60 11.75 59.85 13.38
CA ASP A 60 10.69 59.40 12.47
C ASP A 60 11.16 58.16 11.69
N LEU A 61 12.40 58.19 11.18
CA LEU A 61 13.04 57.07 10.49
C LEU A 61 13.10 55.81 11.37
N LYS A 62 13.39 55.98 12.67
CA LYS A 62 13.40 54.89 13.65
C LYS A 62 12.00 54.31 13.85
N GLN A 63 10.95 55.13 13.92
CA GLN A 63 9.58 54.64 14.05
C GLN A 63 9.12 53.88 12.80
N GLN A 64 9.38 54.40 11.59
CA GLN A 64 9.06 53.71 10.34
C GLN A 64 9.83 52.39 10.21
N ALA A 65 11.13 52.37 10.49
CA ALA A 65 11.92 51.14 10.44
C ALA A 65 11.38 50.07 11.42
N GLN A 66 10.99 50.48 12.64
CA GLN A 66 10.35 49.57 13.60
C GLN A 66 8.99 49.05 13.10
N HIS A 67 8.21 49.90 12.42
CA HIS A 67 6.94 49.52 11.84
C HIS A 67 7.11 48.46 10.74
N TYR A 68 7.97 48.71 9.76
CA TYR A 68 8.22 47.78 8.65
C TYR A 68 8.85 46.47 9.11
N LEU A 69 9.83 46.52 10.03
CA LEU A 69 10.39 45.31 10.65
C LEU A 69 9.32 44.49 11.38
N GLY A 70 8.36 45.15 12.05
CA GLY A 70 7.22 44.49 12.68
C GLY A 70 6.29 43.82 11.66
N GLN A 71 5.99 44.49 10.55
CA GLN A 71 5.18 43.92 9.47
C GLN A 71 5.86 42.71 8.81
N MET A 72 7.18 42.81 8.54
CA MET A 72 7.97 41.69 8.02
C MET A 72 8.01 40.52 8.98
N ALA A 73 8.26 40.77 10.27
CA ALA A 73 8.29 39.73 11.29
C ALA A 73 6.95 38.97 11.33
N ASN A 74 5.82 39.68 11.33
CA ASN A 74 4.49 39.07 11.31
C ASN A 74 4.26 38.25 10.03
N SER A 75 4.65 38.78 8.87
CA SER A 75 4.50 38.10 7.57
C SER A 75 5.37 36.85 7.47
N LEU A 76 6.59 36.89 8.02
CA LEU A 76 7.51 35.75 8.10
C LEU A 76 6.99 34.68 9.06
N SER A 77 6.51 35.05 10.25
CA SER A 77 5.93 34.08 11.19
C SER A 77 4.67 33.41 10.62
N ALA A 78 3.81 34.16 9.93
CA ALA A 78 2.70 33.58 9.17
C ALA A 78 3.21 32.66 8.04
N GLY A 79 4.31 33.06 7.38
CA GLY A 79 5.19 32.28 6.50
C GLY A 79 5.43 30.86 7.00
N GLU A 80 6.19 30.81 8.09
CA GLU A 80 6.66 29.59 8.74
C GLU A 80 5.52 28.70 9.20
N GLU A 81 4.45 29.26 9.77
CA GLU A 81 3.31 28.49 10.24
C GLU A 81 2.56 27.82 9.07
N ALA A 82 2.35 28.52 7.96
CA ALA A 82 1.73 27.93 6.77
C ALA A 82 2.59 26.79 6.19
N GLU A 83 3.90 26.99 6.11
CA GLU A 83 4.84 25.99 5.58
C GLU A 83 4.89 24.75 6.49
N ARG A 84 4.85 24.96 7.81
CA ARG A 84 4.74 23.88 8.80
C ARG A 84 3.44 23.10 8.64
N GLN A 85 2.30 23.76 8.47
CA GLN A 85 1.01 23.09 8.25
C GLN A 85 1.00 22.24 6.98
N GLU A 86 1.62 22.73 5.90
CA GLU A 86 1.79 21.96 4.67
C GLU A 86 2.67 20.71 4.89
N GLN A 87 3.78 20.87 5.61
CA GLN A 87 4.68 19.76 5.93
C GLN A 87 4.01 18.71 6.83
N GLU A 88 3.24 19.13 7.84
CA GLU A 88 2.44 18.25 8.69
C GLU A 88 1.37 17.49 7.88
N GLY A 89 0.71 18.16 6.93
CA GLY A 89 -0.25 17.55 6.02
C GLY A 89 0.38 16.48 5.11
N LEU A 90 1.53 16.78 4.51
CA LEU A 90 2.30 15.84 3.69
C LEU A 90 2.77 14.62 4.49
N MET A 91 3.29 14.84 5.70
CA MET A 91 3.70 13.74 6.57
C MET A 91 2.53 12.84 6.96
N SER A 92 1.37 13.43 7.26
CA SER A 92 0.14 12.67 7.53
C SER A 92 -0.26 11.79 6.33
N LEU A 93 -0.19 12.33 5.10
CA LEU A 93 -0.45 11.58 3.88
C LEU A 93 0.54 10.41 3.70
N LEU A 94 1.84 10.65 3.87
CA LEU A 94 2.87 9.61 3.75
C LEU A 94 2.67 8.49 4.77
N VAL A 95 2.31 8.83 6.01
CA VAL A 95 2.00 7.86 7.07
C VAL A 95 0.76 7.04 6.69
N SER A 96 -0.31 7.67 6.21
CA SER A 96 -1.52 6.99 5.73
C SER A 96 -1.19 6.01 4.60
N MET A 97 -0.45 6.47 3.58
CA MET A 97 -0.02 5.62 2.46
C MET A 97 0.84 4.44 2.91
N GLN A 98 1.79 4.66 3.83
CA GLN A 98 2.63 3.60 4.35
C GLN A 98 1.83 2.54 5.12
N GLN A 99 0.85 2.95 5.92
CA GLN A 99 -0.06 2.03 6.60
C GLN A 99 -0.88 1.19 5.62
N GLN A 100 -1.40 1.82 4.56
CA GLN A 100 -2.17 1.12 3.54
C GLN A 100 -1.32 0.11 2.75
N LEU A 101 -0.11 0.48 2.34
CA LEU A 101 0.82 -0.43 1.67
C LEU A 101 1.15 -1.64 2.56
N SER A 102 1.42 -1.41 3.85
CA SER A 102 1.69 -2.49 4.80
C SER A 102 0.50 -3.46 4.93
N SER A 103 -0.73 -2.92 4.96
CA SER A 103 -1.96 -3.71 4.98
C SER A 103 -2.11 -4.57 3.73
N LEU A 104 -1.89 -3.98 2.54
CA LEU A 104 -1.96 -4.69 1.26
C LEU A 104 -0.91 -5.79 1.15
N GLN A 105 0.32 -5.53 1.61
CA GLN A 105 1.38 -6.54 1.68
C GLN A 105 0.97 -7.73 2.53
N LYS A 106 0.51 -7.49 3.78
CA LYS A 106 0.03 -8.55 4.68
C LYS A 106 -1.11 -9.37 4.08
N GLN A 107 -2.03 -8.72 3.38
CA GLN A 107 -3.14 -9.41 2.71
C GLN A 107 -2.65 -10.30 1.57
N THR A 108 -1.73 -9.80 0.75
CA THR A 108 -1.14 -10.54 -0.37
C THR A 108 -0.44 -11.80 0.14
N ASP A 109 0.32 -11.70 1.22
CA ASP A 109 1.01 -12.85 1.82
C ASP A 109 0.04 -13.87 2.42
N SER A 110 -0.99 -13.41 3.13
CA SER A 110 -2.03 -14.30 3.66
C SER A 110 -2.74 -15.06 2.53
N TYR A 111 -3.01 -14.38 1.41
CA TYR A 111 -3.66 -15.00 0.26
C TYR A 111 -2.75 -16.00 -0.45
N ARG A 112 -1.47 -15.67 -0.64
CA ARG A 112 -0.46 -16.61 -1.16
C ARG A 112 -0.42 -17.89 -0.33
N LYS A 113 -0.38 -17.77 1.00
CA LYS A 113 -0.42 -18.94 1.91
C LYS A 113 -1.68 -19.77 1.72
N LYS A 114 -2.86 -19.13 1.68
CA LYS A 114 -4.14 -19.82 1.45
C LYS A 114 -4.19 -20.54 0.10
N LEU A 115 -3.68 -19.92 -0.95
CA LEU A 115 -3.62 -20.56 -2.27
C LEU A 115 -2.73 -21.81 -2.25
N VAL A 116 -1.59 -21.75 -1.56
CA VAL A 116 -0.70 -22.91 -1.40
C VAL A 116 -1.40 -24.02 -0.61
N GLU A 117 -2.02 -23.70 0.52
CA GLU A 117 -2.78 -24.68 1.32
C GLU A 117 -3.93 -25.31 0.52
N GLN A 118 -4.72 -24.50 -0.17
CA GLN A 118 -5.81 -24.99 -1.02
C GLN A 118 -5.28 -25.90 -2.12
N ARG A 119 -4.16 -25.52 -2.76
CA ARG A 119 -3.51 -26.35 -3.77
C ARG A 119 -3.10 -27.70 -3.18
N ILE A 120 -2.44 -27.73 -2.02
CA ILE A 120 -2.05 -28.97 -1.36
C ILE A 120 -3.29 -29.83 -1.07
N ASN A 121 -4.35 -29.24 -0.50
CA ASN A 121 -5.57 -29.96 -0.16
C ASN A 121 -6.32 -30.49 -1.41
N MET A 122 -6.22 -29.82 -2.55
CA MET A 122 -6.84 -30.27 -3.80
C MET A 122 -6.10 -31.44 -4.45
N TYR A 123 -4.79 -31.60 -4.21
CA TYR A 123 -3.94 -32.61 -4.87
C TYR A 123 -3.53 -33.76 -3.96
N THR A 124 -3.83 -33.71 -2.68
CA THR A 124 -3.41 -34.71 -1.68
C THR A 124 -4.60 -35.39 -1.03
N ASP A 125 -4.53 -36.71 -0.88
CA ASP A 125 -5.51 -37.48 -0.12
C ASP A 125 -5.35 -37.21 1.39
N PRO A 126 -6.41 -36.84 2.13
CA PRO A 126 -6.29 -36.40 3.51
C PRO A 126 -5.93 -37.54 4.49
N LEU A 127 -6.26 -38.79 4.14
CA LEU A 127 -6.03 -39.96 4.97
C LEU A 127 -4.59 -40.47 4.79
N THR A 128 -4.20 -40.71 3.55
CA THR A 128 -2.93 -41.35 3.20
C THR A 128 -1.80 -40.37 2.92
N ARG A 129 -2.11 -39.07 2.74
CA ARG A 129 -1.17 -38.00 2.36
C ARG A 129 -0.47 -38.20 1.02
N VAL A 130 -0.89 -39.18 0.23
CA VAL A 130 -0.37 -39.41 -1.13
C VAL A 130 -1.10 -38.51 -2.15
N PRO A 131 -0.52 -38.28 -3.35
CA PRO A 131 -1.21 -37.59 -4.42
C PRO A 131 -2.54 -38.28 -4.76
N ASN A 132 -3.62 -37.50 -4.79
CA ASN A 132 -4.95 -38.04 -5.08
C ASN A 132 -5.16 -38.26 -6.58
N ARG A 133 -6.35 -38.73 -6.97
CA ARG A 133 -6.68 -39.03 -8.37
C ARG A 133 -6.55 -37.81 -9.29
N MET A 134 -6.84 -36.61 -8.80
CA MET A 134 -6.67 -35.37 -9.58
C MET A 134 -5.19 -35.12 -9.88
N ALA A 135 -4.32 -35.28 -8.87
CA ALA A 135 -2.87 -35.17 -9.04
C ALA A 135 -2.31 -36.22 -10.00
N TYR A 136 -2.79 -37.46 -9.89
CA TYR A 136 -2.42 -38.54 -10.80
C TYR A 136 -2.75 -38.17 -12.25
N ASN A 137 -3.98 -37.74 -12.55
CA ASN A 137 -4.39 -37.42 -13.91
C ASN A 137 -3.55 -36.29 -14.53
N GLU A 138 -3.33 -35.21 -13.79
CA GLU A 138 -2.51 -34.09 -14.26
C GLU A 138 -1.06 -34.52 -14.52
N ARG A 139 -0.50 -35.32 -13.60
CA ARG A 139 0.88 -35.80 -13.73
C ARG A 139 1.01 -36.80 -14.88
N ALA A 140 0.10 -37.75 -15.01
CA ALA A 140 0.11 -38.76 -16.08
C ALA A 140 0.08 -38.10 -17.46
N SER A 141 -0.77 -37.08 -17.68
CA SER A 141 -0.80 -36.33 -18.94
C SER A 141 0.55 -35.65 -19.24
N LYS A 142 1.13 -34.96 -18.25
CA LYS A 142 2.43 -34.28 -18.42
C LYS A 142 3.58 -35.25 -18.70
N GLU A 143 3.57 -36.40 -18.02
CA GLU A 143 4.59 -37.43 -18.20
C GLU A 143 4.45 -38.11 -19.57
N TRP A 144 3.22 -38.33 -20.04
CA TRP A 144 2.93 -38.84 -21.38
C TRP A 144 3.51 -37.93 -22.46
N ASP A 145 3.18 -36.64 -22.41
CA ASP A 145 3.67 -35.65 -23.38
C ASP A 145 5.21 -35.59 -23.38
N ARG A 146 5.83 -35.63 -22.19
CA ARG A 146 7.28 -35.61 -22.06
C ARG A 146 7.93 -36.87 -22.63
N CYS A 147 7.38 -38.05 -22.34
CA CYS A 147 7.88 -39.33 -22.85
C CYS A 147 7.75 -39.42 -24.37
N GLN A 148 6.64 -38.92 -24.94
CA GLN A 148 6.46 -38.83 -26.39
C GLN A 148 7.51 -37.92 -27.02
N ALA A 149 7.72 -36.71 -26.47
CA ALA A 149 8.71 -35.76 -26.99
C ALA A 149 10.16 -36.28 -26.92
N GLN A 150 10.48 -37.07 -25.91
CA GLN A 150 11.82 -37.64 -25.71
C GLN A 150 11.99 -39.04 -26.31
N ASN A 151 10.93 -39.58 -26.93
CA ASN A 151 10.88 -40.95 -27.44
C ASN A 151 11.32 -42.00 -26.40
N ARG A 152 10.87 -41.83 -25.15
CA ARG A 152 11.20 -42.71 -24.01
C ARG A 152 9.98 -43.55 -23.60
N PRO A 153 10.16 -44.83 -23.23
CA PRO A 153 9.07 -45.63 -22.71
C PRO A 153 8.55 -45.09 -21.37
N LEU A 154 7.23 -45.16 -21.17
CA LEU A 154 6.54 -44.86 -19.91
C LEU A 154 5.99 -46.17 -19.31
N SER A 155 6.12 -46.35 -18.00
CA SER A 155 5.59 -47.51 -17.27
C SER A 155 4.73 -47.05 -16.10
N ILE A 156 3.65 -47.78 -15.81
CA ILE A 156 2.73 -47.50 -14.71
C ILE A 156 2.65 -48.76 -13.83
N ALA A 157 2.80 -48.57 -12.52
CA ALA A 157 2.54 -49.61 -11.53
C ALA A 157 1.24 -49.28 -10.78
N VAL A 158 0.36 -50.27 -10.65
CA VAL A 158 -0.88 -50.17 -9.88
C VAL A 158 -0.79 -51.17 -8.72
N VAL A 159 -1.04 -50.69 -7.51
CA VAL A 159 -0.97 -51.48 -6.27
C VAL A 159 -2.35 -51.44 -5.62
N ASP A 160 -2.86 -52.59 -5.22
CA ASP A 160 -4.11 -52.75 -4.48
C ASP A 160 -3.85 -53.49 -3.17
N VAL A 161 -4.61 -53.19 -2.12
CA VAL A 161 -4.46 -53.84 -0.81
C VAL A 161 -5.38 -55.03 -0.74
N ASP A 162 -4.80 -56.23 -0.79
CA ASP A 162 -5.55 -57.47 -0.73
C ASP A 162 -6.38 -57.59 0.55
N HIS A 163 -7.62 -58.07 0.41
CA HIS A 163 -8.52 -58.36 1.53
C HIS A 163 -8.83 -57.17 2.45
N PHE A 164 -8.65 -55.92 2.00
CA PHE A 164 -8.91 -54.72 2.82
C PHE A 164 -10.31 -54.69 3.46
N LYS A 165 -11.34 -55.20 2.76
CA LYS A 165 -12.70 -55.35 3.29
C LYS A 165 -12.76 -56.23 4.54
N ARG A 166 -11.99 -57.32 4.61
CA ARG A 166 -11.94 -58.21 5.80
C ARG A 166 -11.34 -57.50 7.02
N ILE A 167 -10.41 -56.57 6.81
CA ILE A 167 -9.84 -55.75 7.88
C ILE A 167 -10.90 -54.81 8.42
N ASN A 168 -11.61 -54.09 7.54
CA ASN A 168 -12.72 -53.21 7.91
C ASN A 168 -13.84 -53.97 8.64
N ASP A 169 -14.23 -55.14 8.14
CA ASP A 169 -15.31 -55.94 8.70
C ASP A 169 -14.96 -56.51 10.09
N LYS A 170 -13.67 -56.82 10.34
CA LYS A 170 -13.20 -57.43 11.60
C LYS A 170 -12.80 -56.43 12.67
N TYR A 171 -12.27 -55.27 12.28
CA TYR A 171 -11.67 -54.30 13.20
C TYR A 171 -12.32 -52.91 13.13
N GLY A 172 -13.30 -52.72 12.24
CA GLY A 172 -13.99 -51.46 12.00
C GLY A 172 -13.23 -50.55 11.02
N HIS A 173 -13.95 -49.59 10.43
CA HIS A 173 -13.38 -48.66 9.42
C HIS A 173 -12.17 -47.87 9.92
N ALA A 174 -12.20 -47.41 11.18
CA ALA A 174 -11.08 -46.68 11.78
C ALA A 174 -9.80 -47.52 11.90
N ALA A 175 -9.88 -48.85 11.82
CA ALA A 175 -8.72 -49.73 11.78
C ALA A 175 -8.18 -49.91 10.36
N GLY A 176 -9.01 -49.83 9.32
CA GLY A 176 -8.54 -49.78 7.93
C GLY A 176 -7.97 -48.42 7.53
N ASP A 177 -8.38 -47.35 8.22
CA ASP A 177 -7.84 -46.00 8.06
C ASP A 177 -6.42 -45.81 8.65
N LYS A 178 -5.94 -46.73 9.51
CA LYS A 178 -4.61 -46.69 10.15
C LYS A 178 -3.56 -47.45 9.36
#